data_AF-A0A831XMP2-F1
#
_entry.id   AF-A0A831XMP2-F1
#
_cell.length_a   1.000
_cell.length_b   1.000
_cell.length_c   1.000
_cell.angle_alpha   90.00
_cell.angle_beta   90.00
_cell.angle_gamma   90.00
#
_symmetry.space_group_name_H-M   'P 1'
#
loop_
_entity.id
_entity.type
_entity.pdbx_description
1 polymer ?
#
loop_
_entity_poly.entity_id
_entity_poly.type
_entity_poly.pdbx_seq_one_letter_code
_entity_poly.pdbx_strand_id
1 'polypeptide(L)' 'MKKKIEKSVDELRPEYDFSTMKGGVRGKYARRYEAGTNLVLLEPDVAEVFHDARTVNEALRTLIKIAREKVQHAQ' A
#
# COMPACT_ATOMS: atom_id res chain seq x y z
N MET A 1 -22.36 -17.02 -18.16
CA MET A 1 -21.56 -18.27 -18.26
C MET A 1 -20.63 -18.34 -17.06
N LYS A 2 -20.72 -19.37 -16.22
CA LYS A 2 -19.86 -19.53 -15.03
C LYS A 2 -18.44 -19.86 -15.50
N LYS A 3 -17.46 -19.03 -15.17
CA LYS A 3 -16.05 -19.25 -15.50
C LYS A 3 -15.57 -20.50 -14.74
N LYS A 4 -15.28 -21.59 -15.45
CA LYS A 4 -14.63 -22.78 -14.89
C LYS A 4 -13.27 -22.32 -14.37
N ILE A 5 -13.06 -22.40 -13.07
CA ILE A 5 -11.73 -22.24 -12.47
C ILE A 5 -11.00 -23.53 -12.83
N GLU A 6 -10.11 -23.46 -13.83
CA GLU A 6 -9.16 -24.54 -14.07
C GLU A 6 -8.32 -24.68 -12.80
N LYS A 7 -8.45 -25.84 -12.14
CA LYS A 7 -7.62 -26.18 -10.98
C LYS A 7 -6.18 -26.15 -11.49
N SER A 8 -5.40 -25.18 -11.02
CA SER A 8 -3.94 -25.15 -11.20
C SER A 8 -3.42 -26.55 -10.86
N VAL A 9 -2.69 -27.15 -11.79
CA VAL A 9 -2.01 -28.42 -11.57
C VAL A 9 -1.19 -28.27 -10.29
N ASP A 10 -1.43 -29.17 -9.34
CA ASP A 10 -0.78 -29.11 -8.04
C ASP A 10 0.69 -29.51 -8.20
N GLU A 11 1.53 -28.53 -8.52
CA GLU A 11 2.98 -28.70 -8.68
C GLU A 11 3.70 -28.90 -7.32
N LEU A 12 2.95 -28.86 -6.20
CA LEU A 12 3.51 -29.12 -4.89
C LEU A 12 3.88 -30.60 -4.75
N ARG A 13 5.08 -30.85 -4.22
CA ARG A 13 5.49 -32.22 -3.91
C ARG A 13 4.61 -32.78 -2.78
N PRO A 14 4.37 -34.10 -2.74
CA PRO A 14 3.50 -34.73 -1.74
C PRO A 14 3.89 -34.47 -0.28
N GLU A 15 5.17 -34.15 -0.03
CA GLU A 15 5.66 -33.84 1.32
C GLU A 15 5.24 -32.43 1.80
N TYR A 16 4.76 -31.56 0.91
CA TYR A 16 4.33 -30.20 1.23
C TYR A 16 2.80 -30.11 1.38
N ASP A 17 2.26 -30.78 2.40
CA ASP A 17 0.85 -30.62 2.79
C ASP A 17 0.70 -29.52 3.86
N PHE A 18 0.39 -28.30 3.40
CA PHE A 18 0.15 -27.15 4.27
C PHE A 18 -1.07 -27.31 5.18
N SER A 19 -1.98 -28.27 4.93
CA SER A 19 -3.12 -28.55 5.82
C SER A 19 -2.69 -29.23 7.13
N THR A 20 -1.54 -29.91 7.12
CA THR A 20 -0.96 -30.59 8.29
C THR A 20 -0.09 -29.66 9.13
N MET A 21 0.26 -28.49 8.62
CA MET A 21 1.10 -27.52 9.32
C MET A 21 0.35 -26.87 10.48
N LYS A 22 0.66 -27.29 11.71
CA LYS A 22 0.18 -26.63 12.93
C LYS A 22 0.79 -25.23 13.06
N GLY A 23 -0.05 -24.21 13.15
CA GLY A 23 0.38 -22.81 13.35
C GLY A 23 0.69 -22.02 12.07
N GLY A 24 0.48 -22.60 10.88
CA GLY A 24 0.53 -21.87 9.63
C GLY A 24 -0.65 -20.91 9.49
N VAL A 25 -0.39 -19.60 9.31
CA VAL A 25 -1.43 -18.58 9.11
C VAL A 25 -1.30 -18.00 7.71
N ARG A 26 -2.29 -18.26 6.85
CA ARG A 26 -2.33 -17.66 5.51
C ARG A 26 -2.42 -16.14 5.63
N GLY A 27 -1.54 -15.43 4.92
CA GLY A 27 -1.55 -13.96 4.92
C GLY A 27 -1.14 -13.31 6.24
N LYS A 28 -0.33 -13.98 7.09
CA LYS A 28 0.14 -13.47 8.40
C LYS A 28 0.63 -12.01 8.37
N TYR A 29 1.22 -11.57 7.26
CA TYR A 29 1.70 -10.19 7.06
C TYR A 29 0.99 -9.45 5.92
N ALA A 30 -0.03 -10.04 5.30
CA ALA A 30 -0.74 -9.45 4.16
C ALA A 30 -1.32 -8.08 4.53
N ARG A 31 -1.98 -7.97 5.69
CA ARG A 31 -2.48 -6.67 6.20
C ARG A 31 -1.38 -5.64 6.46
N ARG A 32 -0.20 -6.06 6.91
CA ARG A 32 0.93 -5.13 7.13
C ARG A 32 1.51 -4.63 5.81
N TYR A 33 1.43 -5.44 4.77
CA TYR A 33 1.83 -5.08 3.42
C TYR A 33 0.78 -4.19 2.74
N GLU A 34 -0.51 -4.44 2.94
CA GLU A 34 -1.62 -3.58 2.48
C GLU A 34 -1.63 -2.22 3.18
N ALA A 35 -1.21 -2.16 4.45
CA ALA A 35 -0.90 -0.91 5.14
C ALA A 35 0.34 -0.19 4.57
N GLY A 36 0.97 -0.76 3.54
CA GLY A 36 2.06 -0.18 2.78
C GLY A 36 1.69 1.13 2.09
N THR A 37 2.72 1.80 1.61
CA THR A 37 2.73 3.16 1.05
C THR A 37 1.56 3.41 0.10
N ASN A 38 0.72 4.40 0.42
CA ASN A 38 -0.27 4.92 -0.52
C ASN A 38 0.47 5.67 -1.64
N LEU A 39 0.49 5.09 -2.84
CA LEU A 39 1.15 5.68 -4.01
C LEU A 39 0.19 6.65 -4.69
N VAL A 40 0.60 7.91 -4.76
CA VAL A 40 -0.13 8.96 -5.47
C VAL A 40 0.68 9.34 -6.70
N LEU A 41 0.05 9.25 -7.87
CA LEU A 41 0.64 9.74 -9.10
C LEU A 41 0.56 11.27 -9.11
N LEU A 42 1.69 11.93 -9.31
CA LEU A 42 1.74 13.37 -9.54
C LEU A 42 1.51 13.64 -11.03
N GLU A 43 0.82 14.75 -11.31
CA GLU A 43 0.74 15.27 -12.68
C GLU A 43 2.15 15.69 -13.17
N PRO A 44 2.40 15.67 -14.49
CA PRO A 44 3.75 15.92 -15.05
C PRO A 44 4.35 17.27 -14.64
N ASP A 45 3.55 18.33 -14.62
CA ASP A 45 3.96 19.68 -14.23
C ASP A 45 4.40 19.75 -12.77
N VAL A 46 3.72 19.04 -11.88
CA VAL A 46 4.10 18.95 -10.45
C VAL A 46 5.35 18.10 -10.28
N ALA A 47 5.48 17.00 -11.03
CA ALA A 47 6.64 16.13 -11.01
C ALA A 47 7.92 16.83 -11.52
N GLU A 48 7.81 17.79 -12.44
CA GLU A 48 8.94 18.60 -12.91
C GLU A 48 9.54 19.48 -11.81
N VAL A 49 8.72 19.90 -10.83
CA VAL A 49 9.16 20.76 -9.73
C VAL A 49 9.82 19.94 -8.61
N PHE A 50 9.34 18.72 -8.35
CA PHE A 50 9.79 17.89 -7.23
C PHE A 50 10.56 16.65 -7.69
N HIS A 51 11.83 16.58 -7.30
CA HIS A 51 12.76 15.54 -7.76
C HIS A 51 12.68 14.24 -6.94
N ASP A 52 12.11 14.28 -5.72
CA ASP A 52 11.97 13.09 -4.86
C ASP A 52 10.75 13.16 -3.93
N ALA A 53 10.38 12.00 -3.38
CA ALA A 53 9.25 11.92 -2.44
C ALA A 53 9.50 12.66 -1.11
N ARG A 54 10.76 12.91 -0.72
CA ARG A 54 11.06 13.58 0.55
C ARG A 54 10.67 15.05 0.46
N THR A 55 11.08 15.74 -0.59
CA THR A 55 10.79 17.14 -0.88
C THR A 55 9.29 17.39 -1.04
N VAL A 56 8.57 16.52 -1.77
CA VAL A 56 7.10 16.56 -1.87
C VAL A 56 6.47 16.51 -0.48
N ASN A 57 6.85 15.53 0.34
CA ASN A 57 6.25 15.33 1.65
C ASN A 57 6.58 16.47 2.63
N GLU A 58 7.78 17.04 2.57
CA GLU A 58 8.16 18.22 3.37
C GLU A 58 7.33 19.46 3.00
N ALA A 59 7.10 19.69 1.70
CA ALA A 59 6.25 20.78 1.22
C ALA A 59 4.79 20.61 1.69
N LEU A 60 4.21 19.42 1.51
CA LEU A 60 2.83 19.14 1.95
C LEU A 60 2.66 19.28 3.47
N ARG A 61 3.65 18.85 4.26
CA ARG A 61 3.62 19.03 5.72
C ARG A 61 3.64 20.50 6.12
N THR A 62 4.41 21.32 5.41
CA THR A 62 4.44 22.78 5.64
C THR A 62 3.09 23.40 5.34
N LEU A 63 2.45 23.01 4.23
CA LEU A 63 1.10 23.45 3.89
C LEU A 63 0.07 23.06 4.95
N ILE A 64 0.15 21.83 5.49
CA ILE A 64 -0.72 21.37 6.58
C ILE A 64 -0.56 22.25 7.84
N LYS A 65 0.67 22.65 8.19
CA LYS A 65 0.91 23.55 9.34
C LYS A 65 0.24 24.90 9.15
N ILE A 66 0.48 25.54 8.00
CA ILE A 66 -0.13 26.84 7.67
C ILE A 66 -1.66 26.75 7.67
N ALA A 67 -2.21 25.69 7.09
CA ALA A 67 -3.66 25.48 7.07
C ALA A 67 -4.24 25.36 8.49
N ARG A 68 -3.58 24.64 9.39
CA ARG A 68 -4.00 24.52 10.80
C ARG A 68 -3.97 25.85 11.52
N GLU A 69 -2.90 26.63 11.36
CA GLU A 69 -2.77 27.97 11.96
C GLU A 69 -3.92 28.89 11.50
N LYS A 70 -4.23 28.91 10.19
CA LYS A 70 -5.35 29.69 9.67
C LYS A 70 -6.71 29.27 10.22
N VAL A 71 -6.94 27.96 10.39
CA VAL A 71 -8.20 27.45 10.97
C VAL A 71 -8.32 27.84 12.44
N GLN A 72 -7.24 27.82 13.21
CA GLN A 72 -7.25 28.26 14.62
C GLN A 72 -7.48 29.76 14.78
N HIS A 73 -6.97 30.58 13.86
CA HIS A 73 -7.21 32.03 13.87
C HIS A 73 -8.62 32.45 13.42
N ALA A 74 -9.39 31.53 12.82
CA ALA A 74 -10.77 31.76 12.40
C ALA A 74 -11.82 31.28 13.43
N GLN A 75 -11.39 30.79 14.59
CA GLN A 75 -12.21 30.35 15.73
C GLN A 75 -12.13 31.36 16.88
#